data_AF-A0A1F4FQN4-F1
#
_entry.id   AF-A0A1F4FQN4-F1
#
_cell.length_a   1.000
_cell.length_b   1.000
_cell.length_c   1.000
_cell.angle_alpha   90.00
_cell.angle_beta   90.00
_cell.angle_gamma   90.00
#
_symmetry.space_group_name_H-M   'P 1'
#
loop_
_entity.id
_entity.type
_entity.pdbx_description
1 polymer ?
#
loop_
_entity_poly.entity_id
_entity_poly.type
_entity_poly.pdbx_seq_one_letter_code
_entity_poly.pdbx_strand_id
1 'polypeptide(L)'
;MAVKWKAYAVLANAGAAVVVFALCLTWGLSRRAAWYASVISAFGFGSLYTLHDVFTADPLMYLLGPGTVLLLLQERVAVAGAVATVGVLAKEFVAAPLFIFTAVCWYERRWAFGWRVLAAANLALIAWLALQLTLIVRFNYGYGENPSTHLLSGGYLVAWIADQSPRGAVSAMVNVFGALWILAPAGLWFAPAALRRFTVAALPVALLFSYVQQPDRALWNFHFLASPLAALVLDRAPAALAWSTIGAFAFANLRLGAQLPGIPAARFAMALSGMLALAAIAWSLRNPAHPAARAQVPA
;
A
#
# COMPACT_ATOMS: atom_id res chain seq x y z
N MET A 1 8.38 25.15 10.90
CA MET A 1 8.92 23.98 10.17
C MET A 1 7.90 22.85 10.00
N ALA A 2 7.16 22.48 11.05
CA ALA A 2 6.15 21.41 11.02
C ALA A 2 5.01 21.60 9.98
N VAL A 3 4.58 22.83 9.72
CA VAL A 3 3.51 23.12 8.74
C VAL A 3 3.87 22.66 7.32
N LYS A 4 5.14 22.85 6.90
CA LYS A 4 5.61 22.46 5.57
C LYS A 4 5.57 20.94 5.39
N TRP A 5 6.00 20.19 6.41
CA TRP A 5 6.00 18.72 6.39
C TRP A 5 4.59 18.14 6.43
N LYS A 6 3.67 18.75 7.21
CA LYS A 6 2.25 18.40 7.16
C LYS A 6 1.64 18.65 5.78
N ALA A 7 1.91 19.80 5.17
CA ALA A 7 1.43 20.10 3.82
C ALA A 7 1.96 19.08 2.80
N TYR A 8 3.25 18.74 2.87
CA TYR A 8 3.85 17.67 2.07
C TYR A 8 3.12 16.33 2.25
N ALA A 9 2.89 15.90 3.49
CA ALA A 9 2.20 14.64 3.77
C ALA A 9 0.76 14.65 3.24
N VAL A 10 0.01 15.74 3.43
CA VAL A 10 -1.35 15.91 2.89
C VAL A 10 -1.36 15.83 1.37
N LEU A 11 -0.48 16.59 0.69
CA LEU A 11 -0.42 16.62 -0.77
C LEU A 11 -0.03 15.27 -1.35
N ALA A 12 0.96 14.59 -0.76
CA ALA A 12 1.42 13.29 -1.22
C ALA A 12 0.35 12.21 -0.99
N ASN A 13 -0.32 12.18 0.17
CA ASN A 13 -1.43 11.26 0.43
C ASN A 13 -2.65 11.51 -0.45
N ALA A 14 -2.99 12.78 -0.71
CA ALA A 14 -4.06 13.12 -1.66
C ALA A 14 -3.71 12.67 -3.08
N GLY A 15 -2.45 12.90 -3.50
CA GLY A 15 -1.94 12.37 -4.76
C GLY A 15 -2.01 10.85 -4.83
N ALA A 16 -1.61 10.15 -3.76
CA ALA A 16 -1.69 8.69 -3.67
C ALA A 16 -3.11 8.19 -3.88
N ALA A 17 -4.09 8.82 -3.24
CA ALA A 17 -5.51 8.49 -3.38
C ALA A 17 -6.02 8.69 -4.83
N VAL A 18 -5.57 9.75 -5.51
CA VAL A 18 -5.88 9.99 -6.93
C VAL A 18 -5.24 8.93 -7.82
N VAL A 19 -3.99 8.55 -7.55
CA VAL A 19 -3.32 7.51 -8.33
C VAL A 19 -3.95 6.14 -8.09
N VAL A 20 -4.35 5.81 -6.86
CA VAL A 20 -5.11 4.58 -6.55
C VAL A 20 -6.44 4.56 -7.30
N PHE A 21 -7.15 5.69 -7.36
CA PHE A 21 -8.36 5.80 -8.19
C PHE A 21 -8.08 5.47 -9.67
N ALA A 22 -7.05 6.09 -10.25
CA ALA A 22 -6.65 5.84 -11.64
C ALA A 22 -6.20 4.38 -11.88
N LEU A 23 -5.51 3.81 -10.91
CA LEU A 23 -5.02 2.43 -10.93
C LEU A 23 -6.18 1.43 -10.91
N CYS A 24 -7.20 1.66 -10.06
CA CYS A 24 -8.44 0.88 -10.09
C CYS A 24 -9.11 0.90 -11.48
N LEU A 25 -9.24 2.08 -12.09
CA LEU A 25 -9.83 2.19 -13.42
C LEU A 25 -8.98 1.45 -14.47
N THR A 26 -7.66 1.52 -14.37
CA THR A 26 -6.73 0.83 -15.29
C THR A 26 -6.81 -0.69 -15.15
N TRP A 27 -7.08 -1.21 -13.96
CA TRP A 27 -7.40 -2.62 -13.75
C TRP A 27 -8.82 -3.03 -14.15
N GLY A 28 -9.63 -2.11 -14.69
CA GLY A 28 -10.99 -2.37 -15.14
C GLY A 28 -12.03 -2.43 -14.02
N LEU A 29 -11.74 -1.88 -12.84
CA LEU A 29 -12.73 -1.75 -11.76
C LEU A 29 -13.75 -0.66 -12.11
N SER A 30 -14.94 -0.75 -11.51
CA SER A 30 -15.96 0.28 -11.65
C SER A 30 -15.49 1.62 -11.06
N ARG A 31 -16.04 2.73 -11.55
CA ARG A 31 -15.76 4.07 -10.98
C ARG A 31 -16.14 4.17 -9.50
N ARG A 32 -17.16 3.42 -9.08
CA ARG A 32 -17.61 3.35 -7.69
C ARG A 32 -16.58 2.62 -6.82
N ALA A 33 -16.09 1.46 -7.24
CA ALA A 33 -14.97 0.79 -6.58
C ALA A 33 -13.71 1.67 -6.53
N ALA A 34 -13.39 2.38 -7.62
CA ALA A 34 -12.24 3.30 -7.64
C ALA A 34 -12.36 4.41 -6.60
N TRP A 35 -13.56 5.00 -6.41
CA TRP A 35 -13.81 5.98 -5.35
C TRP A 35 -13.64 5.39 -3.96
N TYR A 36 -14.16 4.19 -3.72
CA TYR A 36 -13.98 3.50 -2.44
C TYR A 36 -12.50 3.26 -2.12
N ALA A 37 -11.74 2.73 -3.07
CA ALA A 37 -10.31 2.50 -2.90
C ALA A 37 -9.53 3.80 -2.66
N SER A 38 -9.89 4.88 -3.36
CA SER A 38 -9.29 6.21 -3.19
C SER A 38 -9.50 6.75 -1.76
N VAL A 39 -10.73 6.69 -1.25
CA VAL A 39 -11.04 7.16 0.10
C VAL A 39 -10.39 6.28 1.16
N ILE A 40 -10.40 4.96 0.98
CA ILE A 40 -9.70 4.02 1.88
C ILE A 40 -8.20 4.34 1.93
N SER A 41 -7.58 4.61 0.79
CA SER A 41 -6.17 5.00 0.70
C SER A 41 -5.91 6.31 1.46
N ALA A 42 -6.72 7.35 1.23
CA ALA A 42 -6.56 8.66 1.87
C ALA A 42 -6.72 8.62 3.40
N PHE A 43 -7.66 7.83 3.91
CA PHE A 43 -8.03 7.77 5.33
C PHE A 43 -7.54 6.52 6.06
N GLY A 44 -6.62 5.77 5.45
CA GLY A 44 -6.04 4.61 6.08
C GLY A 44 -4.99 4.95 7.13
N PHE A 45 -4.65 3.96 7.95
CA PHE A 45 -3.75 4.14 9.09
C PHE A 45 -2.43 4.81 8.70
N GLY A 46 -1.69 4.28 7.72
CA GLY A 46 -0.38 4.81 7.37
C GLY A 46 -0.46 6.23 6.79
N SER A 47 -1.45 6.53 5.95
CA SER A 47 -1.64 7.89 5.42
C SER A 47 -1.94 8.90 6.52
N LEU A 48 -2.81 8.57 7.47
CA LEU A 48 -3.09 9.46 8.61
C LEU A 48 -1.96 9.49 9.64
N TYR A 49 -1.22 8.39 9.82
CA TYR A 49 -0.04 8.31 10.67
C TYR A 49 1.03 9.32 10.23
N THR A 50 1.25 9.48 8.93
CA THR A 50 2.22 10.46 8.42
C THR A 50 1.82 11.93 8.64
N LEU A 51 0.59 12.21 9.08
CA LEU A 51 0.19 13.55 9.53
C LEU A 51 0.55 13.80 11.00
N HIS A 52 0.69 12.72 11.76
CA HIS A 52 1.16 12.73 13.13
C HIS A 52 2.69 12.71 13.19
N ASP A 53 3.31 11.70 12.55
CA ASP A 53 4.76 11.63 12.34
C ASP A 53 5.12 12.19 10.97
N VAL A 54 5.47 13.48 10.93
CA VAL A 54 5.60 14.25 9.70
C VAL A 54 7.01 14.22 9.10
N PHE A 55 7.99 13.66 9.82
CA PHE A 55 9.40 13.64 9.42
C PHE A 55 9.79 12.30 8.79
N THR A 56 8.96 11.84 7.86
CA THR A 56 9.11 10.55 7.17
C THR A 56 8.90 10.71 5.66
N ALA A 57 9.60 9.88 4.88
CA ALA A 57 9.44 9.82 3.42
C ALA A 57 8.22 8.99 2.97
N ASP A 58 7.52 8.36 3.91
CA ASP A 58 6.41 7.45 3.63
C ASP A 58 5.28 8.04 2.76
N PRO A 59 4.82 9.30 2.94
CA PRO A 59 3.80 9.88 2.08
C PRO A 59 4.16 9.83 0.59
N LEU A 60 5.43 10.10 0.28
CA LEU A 60 5.93 10.01 -1.10
C LEU A 60 5.92 8.57 -1.59
N MET A 61 6.22 7.58 -0.74
CA MET A 61 6.14 6.17 -1.13
C MET A 61 4.71 5.75 -1.43
N TYR A 62 3.76 6.23 -0.63
CA TYR A 62 2.34 5.94 -0.83
C TYR A 62 1.83 6.49 -2.17
N LEU A 63 2.44 7.57 -2.69
CA LEU A 63 2.20 8.11 -4.02
C LEU A 63 2.98 7.37 -5.12
N LEU A 64 4.30 7.25 -4.96
CA LEU A 64 5.19 6.73 -6.00
C LEU A 64 5.01 5.22 -6.22
N GLY A 65 4.66 4.46 -5.19
CA GLY A 65 4.36 3.03 -5.29
C GLY A 65 3.28 2.73 -6.34
N PRO A 66 2.02 3.15 -6.11
CA PRO A 66 0.96 3.01 -7.11
C PRO A 66 1.24 3.75 -8.41
N GLY A 67 1.94 4.90 -8.37
CA GLY A 67 2.25 5.66 -9.58
C GLY A 67 3.19 4.91 -10.52
N THR A 68 4.17 4.22 -9.94
CA THR A 68 5.10 3.34 -10.68
C THR A 68 4.33 2.18 -11.29
N VAL A 69 3.42 1.53 -10.55
CA VAL A 69 2.57 0.47 -11.10
C VAL A 69 1.70 0.98 -12.25
N LEU A 70 1.08 2.15 -12.10
CA LEU A 70 0.25 2.76 -13.15
C LEU A 70 1.05 3.00 -14.43
N LEU A 71 2.27 3.55 -14.31
CA LEU A 71 3.16 3.76 -15.45
C LEU A 71 3.56 2.44 -16.13
N LEU A 72 3.79 1.39 -15.35
CA LEU A 72 4.15 0.06 -15.88
C LEU A 72 2.98 -0.60 -16.61
N LEU A 73 1.76 -0.48 -16.07
CA LEU A 73 0.54 -0.93 -16.76
C LEU A 73 0.29 -0.19 -18.08
N GLN A 74 0.74 1.07 -18.17
CA GLN A 74 0.73 1.87 -19.40
C GLN A 74 1.95 1.62 -20.30
N GLU A 75 2.77 0.62 -19.98
CA GLU A 75 4.00 0.26 -20.70
C GLU A 75 5.08 1.35 -20.76
N ARG A 76 5.00 2.36 -19.88
CA ARG A 76 5.94 3.48 -19.79
C ARG A 76 7.16 3.15 -18.92
N VAL A 77 7.85 2.06 -19.24
CA VAL A 77 8.96 1.49 -18.43
C VAL A 77 10.07 2.51 -18.15
N ALA A 78 10.47 3.30 -19.15
CA ALA A 78 11.53 4.29 -18.98
C ALA A 78 11.16 5.37 -17.95
N VAL A 79 9.90 5.83 -17.98
CA VAL A 79 9.40 6.84 -17.03
C VAL A 79 9.26 6.21 -15.63
N ALA A 80 8.72 5.00 -15.54
CA ALA A 80 8.64 4.26 -14.28
C ALA A 80 10.04 4.05 -13.65
N GLY A 81 11.02 3.67 -14.48
CA GLY A 81 12.42 3.51 -14.07
C GLY A 81 13.05 4.81 -13.59
N ALA A 82 12.84 5.92 -14.30
CA ALA A 82 13.34 7.23 -13.88
C ALA A 82 12.70 7.69 -12.56
N VAL A 83 11.38 7.56 -12.43
CA VAL A 83 10.63 7.88 -11.19
C VAL A 83 11.16 7.05 -10.02
N ALA A 84 11.35 5.74 -10.21
CA ALA A 84 11.89 4.89 -9.16
C ALA A 84 13.34 5.24 -8.82
N THR A 85 14.19 5.50 -9.82
CA THR A 85 15.60 5.86 -9.62
C THR A 85 15.76 7.16 -8.83
N VAL A 86 14.91 8.16 -9.07
CA VAL A 86 14.88 9.38 -8.26
C VAL A 86 14.24 9.11 -6.89
N GLY A 87 13.15 8.34 -6.86
CA GLY A 87 12.38 8.05 -5.65
C GLY A 87 13.17 7.28 -4.60
N VAL A 88 14.06 6.38 -5.01
CA VAL A 88 14.92 5.64 -4.07
C VAL A 88 15.90 6.53 -3.31
N LEU A 89 16.19 7.74 -3.80
CA LEU A 89 17.00 8.71 -3.05
C LEU A 89 16.27 9.20 -1.79
N ALA A 90 14.94 9.09 -1.76
CA ALA A 90 14.13 9.33 -0.58
C ALA A 90 13.95 8.06 0.26
N LYS A 91 13.54 6.94 -0.38
CA LYS A 91 13.35 5.65 0.31
C LYS A 91 13.33 4.48 -0.68
N GLU A 92 13.97 3.38 -0.31
CA GLU A 92 14.22 2.20 -1.16
C GLU A 92 12.95 1.52 -1.69
N PHE A 93 11.82 1.71 -0.99
CA PHE A 93 10.57 1.04 -1.29
C PHE A 93 10.02 1.36 -2.69
N VAL A 94 10.37 2.51 -3.30
CA VAL A 94 9.90 2.85 -4.66
C VAL A 94 10.35 1.84 -5.72
N ALA A 95 11.46 1.13 -5.49
CA ALA A 95 11.92 0.11 -6.42
C ALA A 95 11.07 -1.18 -6.38
N ALA A 96 10.37 -1.44 -5.26
CA ALA A 96 9.63 -2.68 -5.04
C ALA A 96 8.58 -2.98 -6.13
N PRO A 97 7.73 -2.02 -6.55
CA PRO A 97 6.81 -2.20 -7.69
C PRO A 97 7.47 -2.74 -8.98
N LEU A 98 8.70 -2.33 -9.30
CA LEU A 98 9.39 -2.78 -10.52
C LEU A 98 9.76 -4.27 -10.43
N PHE A 99 10.26 -4.72 -9.28
CA PHE A 99 10.56 -6.14 -9.05
C PHE A 99 9.29 -6.99 -9.06
N ILE A 100 8.22 -6.52 -8.43
CA ILE A 100 6.92 -7.21 -8.43
C ILE A 100 6.38 -7.32 -9.86
N PHE A 101 6.41 -6.23 -10.62
CA PHE A 101 5.91 -6.21 -12.00
C PHE A 101 6.76 -7.09 -12.93
N THR A 102 8.08 -7.19 -12.69
CA THR A 102 8.96 -8.14 -13.40
C THR A 102 8.47 -9.57 -13.20
N ALA A 103 8.21 -9.98 -11.96
CA ALA A 103 7.71 -11.32 -11.65
C ALA A 103 6.35 -11.59 -12.32
N VAL A 104 5.45 -10.59 -12.34
CA VAL A 104 4.17 -10.69 -13.06
C VAL A 104 4.39 -10.88 -14.57
N CYS A 105 5.27 -10.09 -15.19
CA CYS A 105 5.57 -10.21 -16.62
C CYS A 105 6.07 -11.61 -16.99
N TRP A 106 6.98 -12.16 -16.17
CA TRP A 106 7.52 -13.50 -16.37
C TRP A 106 6.47 -14.59 -16.16
N TYR A 107 5.64 -14.46 -15.13
CA TYR A 107 4.49 -15.35 -14.93
C TYR A 107 3.53 -15.33 -16.14
N GLU A 108 3.30 -14.15 -16.73
CA GLU A 108 2.50 -13.97 -17.93
C GLU A 108 3.24 -14.26 -19.25
N ARG A 109 4.47 -14.81 -19.17
CA ARG A 109 5.34 -15.15 -20.31
C ARG A 109 5.71 -13.95 -21.21
N ARG A 110 5.59 -12.72 -20.71
CA ARG A 110 6.03 -11.46 -21.34
C ARG A 110 7.52 -11.21 -21.08
N TRP A 111 8.37 -12.18 -21.39
CA TRP A 111 9.78 -12.21 -20.99
C TRP A 111 10.57 -10.98 -21.40
N ALA A 112 10.48 -10.58 -22.68
CA ALA A 112 11.20 -9.42 -23.21
C ALA A 112 10.84 -8.12 -22.49
N PHE A 113 9.55 -7.92 -22.19
CA PHE A 113 9.10 -6.78 -21.41
C PHE A 113 9.58 -6.89 -19.96
N GLY A 114 9.48 -8.07 -19.35
CA GLY A 114 10.00 -8.34 -18.01
C GLY A 114 11.49 -7.99 -17.86
N TRP A 115 12.34 -8.32 -18.84
CA TRP A 115 13.76 -7.93 -18.82
C TRP A 115 13.97 -6.41 -18.83
N ARG A 116 13.16 -5.67 -19.58
CA ARG A 116 13.21 -4.19 -19.59
C ARG A 116 12.82 -3.61 -18.22
N VAL A 117 11.79 -4.17 -17.60
CA VAL A 117 11.33 -3.77 -16.26
C VAL A 117 12.40 -4.12 -15.22
N LEU A 118 13.03 -5.29 -15.31
CA LEU A 118 14.11 -5.70 -14.41
C LEU A 118 15.34 -4.81 -14.55
N ALA A 119 15.69 -4.41 -15.78
CA ALA A 119 16.78 -3.46 -16.00
C ALA A 119 16.51 -2.12 -15.31
N ALA A 120 15.27 -1.62 -15.41
CA ALA A 120 14.84 -0.43 -14.67
C ALA A 120 14.86 -0.62 -13.14
N ALA A 121 14.46 -1.80 -12.66
CA ALA A 121 14.50 -2.16 -11.24
C ALA A 121 15.94 -2.15 -10.69
N ASN A 122 16.88 -2.74 -11.44
CA ASN A 122 18.29 -2.78 -11.08
C ASN A 122 18.93 -1.40 -11.16
N LEU A 123 18.56 -0.56 -12.13
CA LEU A 123 19.04 0.82 -12.18
C LEU A 123 18.67 1.60 -10.90
N ALA A 124 17.41 1.50 -10.47
CA ALA A 124 16.97 2.11 -9.22
C ALA A 124 17.73 1.54 -8.01
N LEU A 125 17.90 0.22 -7.94
CA LEU A 125 18.67 -0.42 -6.86
C LEU A 125 20.14 0.05 -6.84
N ILE A 126 20.80 0.12 -8.00
CA ILE A 126 22.19 0.59 -8.11
C ILE A 126 22.30 2.05 -7.68
N ALA A 127 21.36 2.91 -8.07
CA ALA A 127 21.33 4.31 -7.64
C ALA A 127 21.19 4.43 -6.12
N TRP A 128 20.32 3.61 -5.51
CA TRP A 128 20.19 3.55 -4.06
C TRP A 128 21.48 3.07 -3.38
N LEU A 129 22.09 1.99 -3.87
CA LEU A 129 23.36 1.47 -3.34
C LEU A 129 24.49 2.51 -3.48
N ALA A 130 24.56 3.20 -4.61
CA ALA A 130 25.54 4.25 -4.86
C ALA A 130 25.37 5.43 -3.89
N LEU A 131 24.12 5.84 -3.61
CA LEU A 131 23.83 6.83 -2.58
C LEU A 131 24.32 6.35 -1.22
N GLN A 132 23.93 5.15 -0.79
CA GLN A 132 24.34 4.61 0.51
C GLN A 132 25.85 4.51 0.65
N LEU A 133 26.54 3.96 -0.36
CA LEU A 133 27.99 3.86 -0.38
C LEU A 133 28.65 5.24 -0.31
N THR A 134 28.11 6.23 -1.03
CA THR A 134 28.60 7.61 -0.98
C THR A 134 28.43 8.21 0.41
N LEU A 135 27.27 8.03 1.04
CA LEU A 135 27.01 8.49 2.40
C LEU A 135 28.02 7.86 3.40
N ILE A 136 28.24 6.56 3.30
CA ILE A 136 29.19 5.82 4.17
C ILE A 136 30.62 6.33 3.96
N VAL A 137 31.10 6.35 2.70
CA VAL A 137 32.50 6.65 2.38
C VAL A 137 32.84 8.13 2.52
N ARG A 138 31.94 9.04 2.11
CA ARG A 138 32.23 10.50 2.06
C ARG A 138 31.77 11.25 3.29
N PHE A 139 30.68 10.81 3.93
CA PHE A 139 30.06 11.52 5.03
C PHE A 139 30.15 10.76 6.35
N ASN A 140 30.89 9.64 6.39
CA ASN A 140 31.01 8.76 7.55
C ASN A 140 29.64 8.35 8.11
N TYR A 141 28.67 8.16 7.21
CA TYR A 141 27.34 7.72 7.60
C TYR A 141 27.43 6.27 8.09
N GLY A 142 27.11 6.07 9.36
CA GLY A 142 26.94 4.75 9.95
C GLY A 142 25.46 4.44 10.14
N TYR A 143 25.09 3.18 10.01
CA TYR A 143 23.74 2.73 10.35
C TYR A 143 23.53 2.59 11.87
N GLY A 144 24.60 2.72 12.67
CA GLY A 144 24.53 2.55 14.13
C GLY A 144 23.92 1.21 14.52
N GLU A 145 23.08 1.22 15.55
CA GLU A 145 22.30 0.08 16.03
C GLU A 145 20.96 -0.06 15.28
N ASN A 146 20.86 0.38 14.02
CA ASN A 146 19.61 0.28 13.28
C ASN A 146 19.26 -1.19 13.01
N PRO A 147 18.14 -1.71 13.56
CA PRO A 147 17.75 -3.11 13.42
C PRO A 147 17.59 -3.58 11.97
N SER A 148 17.26 -2.67 11.05
CA SER A 148 17.12 -2.99 9.62
C SER A 148 18.41 -3.52 8.98
N THR A 149 19.57 -3.29 9.59
CA THR A 149 20.86 -3.77 9.08
C THR A 149 21.27 -5.15 9.60
N HIS A 150 20.62 -5.64 10.66
CA HIS A 150 20.93 -6.94 11.24
C HIS A 150 20.13 -8.07 10.58
N LEU A 151 20.40 -8.27 9.28
CA LEU A 151 19.64 -9.21 8.44
C LEU A 151 19.68 -10.66 8.91
N LEU A 152 20.74 -11.09 9.61
CA LEU A 152 20.89 -12.46 10.11
C LEU A 152 20.30 -12.67 11.52
N SER A 153 20.00 -11.59 12.25
CA SER A 153 19.44 -11.67 13.61
C SER A 153 17.95 -11.33 13.66
N GLY A 154 17.25 -11.40 12.52
CA GLY A 154 15.81 -11.14 12.45
C GLY A 154 15.40 -9.75 11.96
N GLY A 155 16.36 -8.93 11.52
CA GLY A 155 16.08 -7.58 11.01
C GLY A 155 15.33 -6.71 12.02
N TYR A 156 14.48 -5.82 11.50
CA TYR A 156 13.64 -4.97 12.36
C TYR A 156 12.50 -5.76 13.01
N LEU A 157 12.04 -6.86 12.40
CA LEU A 157 10.95 -7.67 12.93
C LEU A 157 11.23 -8.18 14.35
N VAL A 158 12.42 -8.72 14.61
CA VAL A 158 12.75 -9.25 15.95
C VAL A 158 12.81 -8.14 16.99
N ALA A 159 13.44 -7.01 16.68
CA ALA A 159 13.45 -5.85 17.59
C ALA A 159 12.03 -5.36 17.88
N TRP A 160 11.20 -5.22 16.84
CA TRP A 160 9.81 -4.76 16.97
C TRP A 160 8.92 -5.69 17.79
N ILE A 161 9.13 -7.01 17.69
CA ILE A 161 8.43 -8.00 18.53
C ILE A 161 8.95 -7.93 19.97
N ALA A 162 10.26 -7.81 20.18
CA ALA A 162 10.87 -7.77 21.51
C ALA A 162 10.42 -6.55 22.33
N ASP A 163 10.20 -5.41 21.67
CA ASP A 163 9.75 -4.16 22.31
C ASP A 163 8.24 -4.14 22.62
N GLN A 164 7.50 -5.20 22.30
CA GLN A 164 6.06 -5.25 22.46
C GLN A 164 5.58 -6.48 23.22
N SER A 165 4.50 -6.30 23.99
CA SER A 165 3.72 -7.46 24.43
C SER A 165 3.09 -8.17 23.22
N PRO A 166 2.83 -9.49 23.28
CA PRO A 166 2.14 -10.22 22.21
C PRO A 166 0.80 -9.56 21.82
N ARG A 167 0.06 -9.05 22.81
CA ARG A 167 -1.18 -8.29 22.60
C ARG A 167 -0.93 -6.97 21.87
N GLY A 168 0.15 -6.27 22.18
CA GLY A 168 0.58 -5.04 21.52
C GLY A 168 0.88 -5.29 20.04
N ALA A 169 1.68 -6.31 19.75
CA ALA A 169 2.03 -6.68 18.38
C ALA A 169 0.79 -7.04 17.54
N VAL A 170 -0.12 -7.88 18.07
CA VAL A 170 -1.38 -8.22 17.38
C VAL A 170 -2.24 -6.97 17.17
N SER A 171 -2.38 -6.12 18.19
CA SER A 171 -3.14 -4.87 18.09
C SER A 171 -2.56 -3.95 17.01
N ALA A 172 -1.24 -3.76 16.99
CA ALA A 172 -0.56 -2.96 15.99
C ALA A 172 -0.80 -3.50 14.57
N MET A 173 -0.67 -4.81 14.35
CA MET A 173 -0.95 -5.43 13.05
C MET A 173 -2.40 -5.23 12.63
N VAL A 174 -3.36 -5.45 13.53
CA VAL A 174 -4.78 -5.23 13.26
C VAL A 174 -5.06 -3.76 12.92
N ASN A 175 -4.46 -2.81 13.63
CA ASN A 175 -4.70 -1.38 13.44
C ASN A 175 -4.25 -0.87 12.07
N VAL A 176 -3.22 -1.47 11.45
CA VAL A 176 -2.67 -1.02 10.16
C VAL A 176 -3.70 -1.10 9.04
N PHE A 177 -4.44 -2.20 8.98
CA PHE A 177 -5.41 -2.44 7.91
C PHE A 177 -6.85 -2.49 8.41
N GLY A 178 -7.09 -2.67 9.71
CA GLY A 178 -8.44 -2.72 10.30
C GLY A 178 -9.35 -3.68 9.54
N ALA A 179 -10.48 -3.18 9.05
CA ALA A 179 -11.42 -3.95 8.24
C ALA A 179 -10.83 -4.49 6.93
N LEU A 180 -9.75 -3.90 6.40
CA LEU A 180 -9.10 -4.36 5.17
C LEU A 180 -8.47 -5.76 5.33
N TRP A 181 -8.12 -6.17 6.56
CA TRP A 181 -7.66 -7.54 6.82
C TRP A 181 -8.69 -8.60 6.45
N ILE A 182 -9.97 -8.26 6.44
CA ILE A 182 -11.07 -9.16 6.09
C ILE A 182 -11.55 -8.87 4.66
N LEU A 183 -11.69 -7.59 4.29
CA LEU A 183 -12.18 -7.19 2.98
C LEU A 183 -11.21 -7.50 1.85
N ALA A 184 -9.89 -7.29 2.02
CA ALA A 184 -8.94 -7.49 0.93
C ALA A 184 -8.79 -8.98 0.55
N PRO A 185 -8.69 -9.94 1.48
CA PRO A 185 -8.75 -11.36 1.15
C PRO A 185 -10.08 -11.73 0.47
N ALA A 186 -11.21 -11.21 0.97
CA ALA A 186 -12.51 -11.37 0.32
C ALA A 186 -12.54 -10.83 -1.12
N GLY A 187 -11.87 -9.71 -1.35
CA GLY A 187 -11.71 -9.07 -2.64
C GLY A 187 -10.96 -9.92 -3.67
N LEU A 188 -10.03 -10.79 -3.25
CA LEU A 188 -9.25 -11.62 -4.17
C LEU A 188 -10.13 -12.55 -5.02
N TRP A 189 -11.24 -13.05 -4.45
CA TRP A 189 -12.20 -13.88 -5.19
C TRP A 189 -12.88 -13.11 -6.33
N PHE A 190 -13.07 -11.80 -6.16
CA PHE A 190 -13.71 -10.92 -7.15
C PHE A 190 -12.73 -10.17 -8.04
N ALA A 191 -11.43 -10.22 -7.73
CA ALA A 191 -10.40 -9.46 -8.43
C ALA A 191 -10.19 -9.93 -9.86
N PRO A 192 -10.01 -9.00 -10.82
CA PRO A 192 -9.49 -9.31 -12.15
C PRO A 192 -8.17 -10.07 -12.06
N ALA A 193 -7.89 -10.91 -13.07
CA ALA A 193 -6.69 -11.76 -13.09
C ALA A 193 -5.39 -10.96 -12.92
N ALA A 194 -5.28 -9.79 -13.55
CA ALA A 194 -4.11 -8.92 -13.45
C ALA A 194 -3.85 -8.45 -12.01
N LEU A 195 -4.87 -7.91 -11.32
CA LEU A 195 -4.76 -7.48 -9.92
C LEU A 195 -4.45 -8.66 -8.99
N ARG A 196 -5.07 -9.83 -9.23
CA ARG A 196 -4.81 -11.03 -8.44
C ARG A 196 -3.37 -11.51 -8.56
N ARG A 197 -2.85 -11.62 -9.79
CA ARG A 197 -1.45 -12.01 -10.06
C ARG A 197 -0.48 -11.03 -9.44
N PHE A 198 -0.71 -9.73 -9.61
CA PHE A 198 0.14 -8.70 -9.01
C PHE A 198 0.12 -8.77 -7.49
N THR A 199 -1.04 -9.01 -6.88
CA THR A 199 -1.15 -9.20 -5.42
C THR A 199 -0.35 -10.40 -4.94
N VAL A 200 -0.46 -11.55 -5.61
CA VAL A 200 0.31 -12.75 -5.25
C VAL A 200 1.81 -12.53 -5.42
N ALA A 201 2.22 -11.90 -6.54
CA ALA A 201 3.63 -11.56 -6.79
C ALA A 201 4.20 -10.56 -5.77
N ALA A 202 3.34 -9.75 -5.13
CA ALA A 202 3.76 -8.80 -4.10
C ALA A 202 4.05 -9.47 -2.75
N LEU A 203 3.53 -10.67 -2.47
CA LEU A 203 3.65 -11.31 -1.15
C LEU A 203 5.10 -11.51 -0.69
N PRO A 204 6.04 -12.05 -1.51
CA PRO A 204 7.42 -12.22 -1.07
C PRO A 204 8.10 -10.89 -0.74
N VAL A 205 7.76 -9.84 -1.50
CA VAL A 205 8.31 -8.50 -1.29
C VAL A 205 7.72 -7.87 -0.02
N ALA A 206 6.42 -8.05 0.23
CA ALA A 206 5.78 -7.61 1.47
C ALA A 206 6.35 -8.30 2.71
N LEU A 207 6.62 -9.60 2.62
CA LEU A 207 7.27 -10.37 3.69
C LEU A 207 8.70 -9.87 3.93
N LEU A 208 9.48 -9.67 2.87
CA LEU A 208 10.84 -9.13 2.98
C LEU A 208 10.84 -7.76 3.67
N PHE A 209 9.99 -6.83 3.22
CA PHE A 209 9.92 -5.51 3.85
C PHE A 209 9.37 -5.55 5.27
N SER A 210 8.47 -6.46 5.60
CA SER A 210 8.02 -6.67 6.98
C SER A 210 9.11 -7.29 7.87
N TYR A 211 10.09 -7.96 7.27
CA TYR A 211 11.26 -8.48 7.98
C TYR A 211 12.32 -7.39 8.21
N VAL A 212 12.63 -6.61 7.18
CA VAL A 212 13.70 -5.60 7.25
C VAL A 212 13.24 -4.24 7.79
N GLN A 213 11.95 -3.91 7.73
CA GLN A 213 11.38 -2.68 8.30
C GLN A 213 10.34 -3.03 9.38
N GLN A 214 9.90 -2.01 10.11
CA GLN A 214 8.79 -2.12 11.04
C GLN A 214 7.53 -2.65 10.32
N PRO A 215 6.96 -3.80 10.72
CA PRO A 215 5.93 -4.48 9.92
C PRO A 215 4.67 -3.65 9.66
N ASP A 216 4.23 -2.87 10.66
CA ASP A 216 3.07 -1.98 10.55
C ASP A 216 3.27 -0.86 9.51
N ARG A 217 4.47 -0.29 9.44
CA ARG A 217 4.84 0.71 8.44
C ARG A 217 5.08 0.08 7.06
N ALA A 218 5.72 -1.08 7.02
CA ALA A 218 6.03 -1.79 5.79
C ALA A 218 4.76 -2.16 5.02
N LEU A 219 3.79 -2.75 5.71
CA LEU A 219 2.54 -3.23 5.14
C LEU A 219 1.72 -2.13 4.47
N TRP A 220 1.63 -0.94 5.05
CA TRP A 220 0.83 0.15 4.46
C TRP A 220 1.39 0.62 3.10
N ASN A 221 2.66 0.37 2.78
CA ASN A 221 3.16 0.68 1.44
C ASN A 221 2.47 -0.13 0.32
N PHE A 222 1.77 -1.23 0.68
CA PHE A 222 0.95 -2.02 -0.23
C PHE A 222 -0.55 -1.63 -0.20
N HIS A 223 -0.90 -0.47 0.36
CA HIS A 223 -2.28 0.03 0.41
C HIS A 223 -2.94 0.06 -0.98
N PHE A 224 -2.16 0.27 -2.04
CA PHE A 224 -2.63 0.29 -3.42
C PHE A 224 -3.03 -1.09 -3.97
N LEU A 225 -2.83 -2.16 -3.21
CA LEU A 225 -3.36 -3.50 -3.49
C LEU A 225 -4.51 -3.83 -2.54
N ALA A 226 -4.34 -3.56 -1.24
CA ALA A 226 -5.36 -3.81 -0.24
C ALA A 226 -6.65 -3.00 -0.49
N SER A 227 -6.52 -1.71 -0.83
CA SER A 227 -7.66 -0.80 -1.01
C SER A 227 -8.53 -1.17 -2.22
N PRO A 228 -7.97 -1.42 -3.43
CA PRO A 228 -8.75 -1.94 -4.56
C PRO A 228 -9.44 -3.27 -4.29
N LEU A 229 -8.75 -4.21 -3.62
CA LEU A 229 -9.34 -5.50 -3.27
C LEU A 229 -10.52 -5.33 -2.31
N ALA A 230 -10.37 -4.53 -1.26
CA ALA A 230 -11.47 -4.23 -0.36
C ALA A 230 -12.63 -3.53 -1.08
N ALA A 231 -12.32 -2.58 -1.96
CA ALA A 231 -13.32 -1.85 -2.72
C ALA A 231 -14.16 -2.74 -3.65
N LEU A 232 -13.60 -3.82 -4.21
CA LEU A 232 -14.34 -4.80 -5.01
C LEU A 232 -15.46 -5.48 -4.23
N VAL A 233 -15.25 -5.76 -2.94
CA VAL A 233 -16.30 -6.29 -2.06
C VAL A 233 -17.36 -5.22 -1.83
N LEU A 234 -16.93 -4.01 -1.46
CA LEU A 234 -17.85 -2.92 -1.13
C LEU A 234 -18.68 -2.44 -2.33
N ASP A 235 -18.15 -2.54 -3.55
CA ASP A 235 -18.85 -2.18 -4.79
C ASP A 235 -20.10 -3.04 -5.03
N ARG A 236 -20.07 -4.29 -4.55
CA ARG A 236 -21.16 -5.27 -4.65
C ARG A 236 -22.19 -5.14 -3.54
N ALA A 237 -21.88 -4.39 -2.48
CA ALA A 237 -22.80 -4.08 -1.40
C ALA A 237 -23.67 -2.86 -1.73
N PRO A 238 -24.79 -2.62 -1.02
CA PRO A 238 -25.53 -1.37 -1.12
C PRO A 238 -24.65 -0.17 -0.73
N ALA A 239 -24.83 0.97 -1.40
CA ALA A 239 -23.98 2.15 -1.19
C ALA A 239 -23.94 2.61 0.26
N ALA A 240 -25.07 2.52 0.98
CA ALA A 240 -25.15 2.85 2.39
C ALA A 240 -24.24 1.96 3.24
N LEU A 241 -24.21 0.63 3.00
CA LEU A 241 -23.36 -0.30 3.73
C LEU A 241 -21.89 -0.05 3.41
N ALA A 242 -21.57 0.15 2.14
CA ALA A 242 -20.21 0.46 1.70
C ALA A 242 -19.67 1.75 2.34
N TRP A 243 -20.40 2.85 2.23
CA TRP A 243 -19.98 4.13 2.81
C TRP A 243 -20.00 4.12 4.34
N SER A 244 -20.93 3.41 4.98
CA SER A 244 -20.88 3.22 6.44
C SER A 244 -19.62 2.47 6.87
N THR A 245 -19.22 1.46 6.11
CA THR A 245 -17.98 0.70 6.38
C THR A 245 -16.75 1.60 6.25
N ILE A 246 -16.67 2.37 5.16
CA ILE A 246 -15.57 3.31 4.89
C ILE A 246 -15.56 4.45 5.91
N GLY A 247 -16.71 4.98 6.29
CA GLY A 247 -16.84 6.04 7.28
C GLY A 247 -16.38 5.58 8.67
N ALA A 248 -16.81 4.39 9.11
CA ALA A 248 -16.36 3.80 10.37
C ALA A 248 -14.85 3.51 10.35
N PHE A 249 -14.31 3.02 9.23
CA PHE A 249 -12.88 2.81 9.02
C PHE A 249 -12.10 4.13 9.13
N ALA A 250 -12.50 5.14 8.37
CA ALA A 250 -11.86 6.46 8.38
C ALA A 250 -11.88 7.09 9.78
N PHE A 251 -13.04 7.03 10.46
CA PHE A 251 -13.18 7.57 11.80
C PHE A 251 -12.28 6.87 12.83
N ALA A 252 -12.12 5.55 12.73
CA ALA A 252 -11.17 4.82 13.57
C ALA A 252 -9.73 5.31 13.36
N ASN A 253 -9.33 5.53 12.10
CA ASN A 253 -7.98 5.96 11.76
C ASN A 253 -7.70 7.44 12.09
N LEU A 254 -8.72 8.29 12.24
CA LEU A 254 -8.53 9.64 12.81
C LEU A 254 -7.94 9.58 14.23
N ARG A 255 -8.29 8.54 15.00
CA ARG A 255 -7.71 8.32 16.33
C ARG A 255 -6.44 7.47 16.31
N LEU A 256 -6.37 6.42 15.48
CA LEU A 256 -5.21 5.52 15.44
C LEU A 256 -4.03 6.11 14.68
N GLY A 257 -4.27 6.61 13.47
CA GLY A 257 -3.24 7.19 12.60
C GLY A 257 -2.94 8.64 12.97
N ALA A 258 -3.93 9.52 12.86
CA ALA A 258 -3.72 10.96 13.07
C ALA A 258 -3.61 11.38 14.56
N GLN A 259 -3.89 10.46 15.50
CA GLN A 259 -3.85 10.68 16.95
C GLN A 259 -4.62 11.92 17.43
N LEU A 260 -5.78 12.20 16.84
CA LEU A 260 -6.57 13.38 17.21
C LEU A 260 -7.14 13.24 18.64
N PRO A 261 -6.91 14.22 19.54
CA PRO A 261 -7.28 14.13 20.95
C PRO A 261 -8.80 14.15 21.19
N GLY A 262 -9.57 14.85 20.34
CA GLY A 262 -11.02 14.97 20.46
C GLY A 262 -11.83 13.80 19.87
N ILE A 263 -11.17 12.83 19.24
CA ILE A 263 -11.85 11.67 18.67
C ILE A 263 -11.94 10.55 19.72
N PRO A 264 -13.13 9.96 19.95
CA PRO A 264 -13.31 8.85 20.88
C PRO A 264 -12.40 7.65 20.61
N ALA A 265 -12.31 6.75 21.58
CA ALA A 265 -11.49 5.54 21.47
C ALA A 265 -11.81 4.75 20.19
N ALA A 266 -10.79 4.52 19.36
CA ALA A 266 -10.91 3.89 18.05
C ALA A 266 -11.52 2.49 18.07
N ARG A 267 -11.43 1.78 19.21
CA ARG A 267 -11.93 0.40 19.37
C ARG A 267 -13.38 0.21 18.93
N PHE A 268 -14.24 1.20 19.18
CA PHE A 268 -15.66 1.10 18.83
C PHE A 268 -15.87 1.26 17.32
N ALA A 269 -15.20 2.25 16.71
CA ALA A 269 -15.27 2.50 15.28
C ALA A 269 -14.62 1.38 14.47
N MET A 270 -13.50 0.81 14.96
CA MET A 270 -12.88 -0.38 14.37
C MET A 270 -13.80 -1.59 14.44
N ALA A 271 -14.39 -1.87 15.61
CA ALA A 271 -15.32 -2.99 15.76
C ALA A 271 -16.53 -2.83 14.83
N LEU A 272 -17.11 -1.62 14.76
CA LEU A 272 -18.19 -1.31 13.83
C LEU A 272 -17.77 -1.51 12.37
N SER A 273 -16.60 -0.99 11.98
CA SER A 273 -16.06 -1.17 10.63
C SER A 273 -15.87 -2.65 10.28
N GLY A 274 -15.36 -3.46 11.22
CA GLY A 274 -15.23 -4.91 11.06
C GLY A 274 -16.57 -5.63 10.90
N MET A 275 -17.58 -5.29 11.72
CA MET A 275 -18.92 -5.86 11.61
C MET A 275 -19.59 -5.50 10.27
N LEU A 276 -19.48 -4.24 9.84
CA LEU A 276 -20.02 -3.79 8.56
C LEU A 276 -19.28 -4.44 7.37
N ALA A 277 -17.97 -4.64 7.49
CA ALA A 277 -17.18 -5.37 6.51
C ALA A 277 -17.63 -6.82 6.36
N LEU A 278 -17.85 -7.54 7.47
CA LEU A 278 -18.40 -8.90 7.45
C LEU A 278 -19.79 -8.94 6.81
N ALA A 279 -20.65 -7.97 7.13
CA ALA A 279 -21.96 -7.83 6.51
C ALA A 279 -21.84 -7.57 4.99
N ALA A 280 -20.89 -6.74 4.55
CA ALA A 280 -20.64 -6.47 3.14
C ALA A 280 -20.14 -7.72 2.39
N ILE A 281 -19.27 -8.52 3.02
CA ILE A 281 -18.82 -9.81 2.47
C ILE A 281 -19.99 -10.77 2.34
N ALA A 282 -20.77 -10.96 3.41
CA ALA A 282 -21.93 -11.84 3.40
C ALA A 282 -22.95 -11.41 2.33
N TRP A 283 -23.20 -10.11 2.17
CA TRP A 283 -24.04 -9.58 1.12
C TRP A 283 -23.49 -9.89 -0.28
N SER A 284 -22.19 -9.65 -0.49
CA SER A 284 -21.52 -9.82 -1.79
C SER A 284 -21.48 -11.27 -2.26
N LEU A 285 -21.42 -12.21 -1.32
CA LEU A 285 -21.48 -13.65 -1.57
C LEU A 285 -22.91 -14.13 -1.85
N ARG A 286 -23.91 -13.58 -1.15
CA ARG A 286 -25.33 -13.96 -1.32
C ARG A 286 -26.00 -13.36 -2.54
N ASN A 287 -25.53 -12.20 -3.00
CA ASN A 287 -26.10 -11.48 -4.13
C ASN A 287 -25.08 -11.39 -5.27
N PRO A 288 -24.84 -12.50 -6.01
CA PRO A 288 -23.90 -12.52 -7.12
C PRO A 288 -24.46 -11.79 -8.36
N ALA A 289 -24.72 -10.49 -8.28
CA ALA A 289 -25.07 -9.68 -9.46
C ALA A 289 -24.83 -8.18 -9.26
N HIS A 290 -23.74 -7.68 -9.84
CA HIS A 290 -23.81 -6.58 -10.79
C HIS A 290 -22.81 -6.95 -11.91
N PRO A 291 -23.24 -7.12 -13.17
CA PRO A 291 -22.32 -7.29 -14.26
C PRO A 291 -21.52 -5.99 -14.39
N ALA A 292 -20.25 -6.00 -13.95
CA ALA A 292 -19.32 -4.98 -14.38
C ALA A 292 -19.29 -5.04 -15.90
N ALA A 293 -19.62 -3.91 -16.53
CA ALA A 293 -19.63 -3.76 -17.97
C ALA A 293 -18.39 -4.42 -18.58
N ARG A 294 -18.61 -5.28 -19.58
CA ARG A 294 -17.55 -5.80 -20.45
C ARG A 294 -16.83 -4.61 -21.08
N ALA A 295 -15.77 -4.11 -20.45
CA ALA A 295 -14.81 -3.26 -21.12
C ALA A 295 -14.05 -4.16 -22.10
N GLN A 296 -14.28 -3.91 -23.39
CA GLN A 296 -13.50 -4.47 -24.48
C GLN A 296 -12.02 -4.18 -24.20
N VAL A 297 -11.22 -5.24 -24.05
CA VAL A 297 -9.77 -5.12 -24.16
C VAL A 297 -9.49 -4.84 -25.64
N PRO A 298 -8.91 -3.69 -26.03
CA PRO A 298 -8.37 -3.57 -27.37
C PRO A 298 -7.21 -4.56 -27.48
N ALA A 299 -7.23 -5.33 -28.57
CA ALA A 299 -6.23 -6.32 -28.93
C ALA A 299 -4.82 -5.71 -29.04
#